data_AF-A0A328CB18-F1
#
_entry.id   AF-A0A328CB18-F1
#
_cell.length_a   1.000
_cell.length_b   1.000
_cell.length_c   1.000
_cell.angle_alpha   90.00
_cell.angle_beta   90.00
_cell.angle_gamma   90.00
#
_symmetry.space_group_name_H-M   'P 1'
#
loop_
_entity.id
_entity.type
_entity.pdbx_description
1 polymer ?
#
loop_
_entity_poly.entity_id
_entity_poly.type
_entity_poly.pdbx_seq_one_letter_code
_entity_poly.pdbx_strand_id
1 'polypeptide(L)'
;MQSSKLIVLALGLIILGGVIAWSYVNFFETPPYDPKVAHEFAHYFERRCVGQHDETICADAIGTSHRGCFEQAMVMNDAGDFALDHDRDVYMNCMRQGIAQRSTAP
;
A
#
# COMPACT_ATOMS: atom_id res chain seq x y z
N MET A 1 15.66 -21.19 37.98
CA MET A 1 15.81 -19.71 37.78
C MET A 1 16.62 -19.34 36.53
N GLN A 2 17.72 -20.02 36.19
CA GLN A 2 18.51 -19.68 34.98
C GLN A 2 17.75 -19.92 33.66
N SER A 3 16.93 -20.96 33.56
CA SER A 3 16.17 -21.30 32.35
C SER A 3 15.16 -20.21 31.95
N SER A 4 14.47 -19.57 32.90
CA SER A 4 13.55 -18.46 32.60
C SER A 4 14.28 -17.23 32.05
N LYS A 5 15.51 -16.96 32.50
CA LYS A 5 16.30 -15.82 31.99
C LYS A 5 16.74 -16.06 30.54
N LEU A 6 17.14 -17.29 30.21
CA LEU A 6 17.50 -17.68 28.84
C LEU A 6 16.29 -17.59 27.88
N ILE A 7 15.11 -18.02 28.33
CA ILE A 7 13.89 -17.94 27.52
C ILE A 7 13.50 -16.49 27.23
N VAL A 8 13.58 -15.60 28.24
CA VAL A 8 13.29 -14.17 28.05
C VAL A 8 14.29 -13.53 27.08
N LEU A 9 15.57 -13.90 27.17
CA LEU A 9 16.61 -13.36 26.29
C LEU A 9 16.45 -13.86 24.85
N ALA A 10 16.08 -15.13 24.66
CA ALA A 10 15.75 -15.68 23.35
C ALA A 10 14.52 -15.01 22.71
N LEU A 11 13.45 -14.80 23.49
CA LEU A 11 12.26 -14.06 23.04
C LEU A 11 12.62 -12.62 22.65
N GLY A 12 13.44 -11.95 23.45
CA GLY A 12 13.93 -10.61 23.14
C GLY A 12 14.67 -10.55 21.80
N LEU A 13 15.55 -11.50 21.53
CA LEU A 13 16.27 -11.58 20.26
C LEU A 13 15.36 -11.86 19.06
N ILE A 14 14.34 -12.71 19.23
CA ILE A 14 13.35 -12.99 18.17
C ILE A 14 12.57 -11.73 17.82
N ILE A 15 12.09 -11.00 18.84
CA ILE A 15 11.37 -9.73 18.63
C ILE A 15 12.28 -8.72 17.94
N LEU A 16 13.51 -8.58 18.42
CA LEU A 16 14.48 -7.64 17.83
C LEU A 16 14.76 -7.99 16.36
N GLY A 17 14.98 -9.27 16.06
CA GLY A 17 15.19 -9.77 14.70
C GLY A 17 13.99 -9.52 13.80
N GLY A 18 12.77 -9.74 14.30
CA GLY A 18 11.53 -9.45 13.58
C GLY A 18 11.38 -7.95 13.24
N VAL A 19 11.67 -7.07 14.20
CA VAL A 19 11.63 -5.61 13.99
C VAL A 19 12.67 -5.16 12.97
N ILE A 20 13.90 -5.70 13.05
CA ILE A 20 14.97 -5.37 12.10
C ILE A 20 14.59 -5.83 10.69
N ALA A 21 14.10 -7.06 10.52
CA ALA A 21 13.68 -7.59 9.22
C ALA A 21 12.54 -6.76 8.61
N TRP A 22 11.52 -6.42 9.42
CA TRP A 22 10.41 -5.57 8.98
C TRP A 22 10.88 -4.16 8.60
N SER A 23 11.81 -3.60 9.36
CA SER A 23 12.37 -2.27 9.08
C SER A 23 13.20 -2.28 7.80
N TYR A 24 13.96 -3.34 7.53
CA TYR A 24 14.74 -3.48 6.30
C TYR A 24 13.85 -3.46 5.05
N VAL A 25 12.80 -4.28 5.03
CA VAL A 25 11.83 -4.31 3.92
C VAL A 25 11.20 -2.93 3.70
N ASN A 26 10.85 -2.23 4.77
CA ASN A 26 10.24 -0.90 4.69
C ASN A 26 11.21 0.25 4.32
N PHE A 27 12.52 0.05 4.44
CA PHE A 27 13.49 1.09 4.10
C PHE A 27 14.17 0.86 2.75
N PHE A 28 14.36 -0.39 2.36
CA PHE A 28 15.15 -0.73 1.16
C PHE A 28 14.31 -1.34 0.04
N GLU A 29 13.20 -2.02 0.34
CA GLU A 29 12.42 -2.72 -0.68
C GLU A 29 11.11 -2.01 -1.04
N THR A 30 10.64 -1.10 -0.18
CA THR A 30 9.44 -0.31 -0.51
C THR A 30 9.84 0.89 -1.36
N PRO A 31 9.13 1.14 -2.47
CA PRO A 31 9.35 2.33 -3.28
C PRO A 31 9.30 3.61 -2.43
N PRO A 32 10.08 4.65 -2.75
CA PRO A 32 9.89 5.97 -2.15
C PRO A 32 8.53 6.54 -2.58
N TYR A 33 7.50 6.27 -1.79
CA TYR A 33 6.17 6.81 -2.00
C TYR A 33 6.14 8.28 -1.57
N ASP A 34 5.77 9.20 -2.47
CA ASP A 34 5.43 10.58 -2.07
C ASP A 34 4.00 10.59 -1.49
N PRO A 35 3.83 10.85 -0.18
CA PRO A 35 2.52 10.86 0.45
C PRO A 35 1.56 11.89 -0.16
N LYS A 36 2.09 12.98 -0.72
CA LYS A 36 1.26 14.02 -1.35
C LYS A 36 0.64 13.52 -2.64
N VAL A 37 1.41 12.81 -3.47
CA VAL A 37 0.93 12.26 -4.74
C VAL A 37 -0.10 11.15 -4.49
N ALA A 38 0.16 10.28 -3.50
CA ALA A 38 -0.81 9.26 -3.08
C ALA A 38 -2.14 9.91 -2.63
N HIS A 39 -2.06 10.94 -1.80
CA HIS A 39 -3.26 11.66 -1.35
C HIS A 39 -4.01 12.33 -2.51
N GLU A 40 -3.29 12.94 -3.46
CA GLU A 40 -3.91 13.55 -4.65
C GLU A 40 -4.64 12.51 -5.52
N PHE A 41 -4.05 11.33 -5.70
CA PHE A 41 -4.65 10.24 -6.46
C PHE A 41 -5.91 9.69 -5.78
N ALA A 42 -5.86 9.50 -4.45
CA ALA A 42 -7.03 9.10 -3.67
C ALA A 42 -8.17 10.12 -3.81
N HIS A 43 -7.88 11.41 -3.64
CA HIS A 43 -8.86 12.48 -3.76
C HIS A 43 -9.40 12.65 -5.20
N TYR A 44 -8.58 12.37 -6.21
CA TYR A 44 -9.02 12.36 -7.61
C TYR A 44 -9.98 11.21 -7.89
N PHE A 45 -9.68 10.01 -7.38
CA PHE A 45 -10.55 8.85 -7.50
C PHE A 45 -11.86 9.06 -6.76
N GLU A 46 -11.83 9.51 -5.50
CA GLU A 46 -13.01 9.77 -4.68
C GLU A 46 -14.00 10.69 -5.40
N ARG A 47 -13.53 11.85 -5.88
CA ARG A 47 -14.37 12.82 -6.61
C ARG A 47 -15.01 12.24 -7.87
N ARG A 48 -14.32 11.34 -8.58
CA ARG A 48 -14.86 10.68 -9.79
C ARG A 48 -15.80 9.54 -9.46
N CYS A 49 -15.49 8.80 -8.40
CA CYS A 49 -16.24 7.64 -7.97
C CYS A 49 -17.59 8.07 -7.39
N VAL A 50 -17.65 9.08 -6.52
CA VAL A 50 -18.91 9.59 -5.91
C VAL A 50 -19.89 10.12 -6.96
N GLY A 51 -19.40 10.56 -8.12
CA GLY A 51 -20.26 10.94 -9.25
C GLY A 51 -20.94 9.77 -9.97
N GLN A 52 -20.50 8.52 -9.70
CA GLN A 52 -20.95 7.31 -10.41
C GLN A 52 -21.42 6.18 -9.47
N HIS A 53 -21.00 6.20 -8.20
CA HIS A 53 -21.23 5.18 -7.19
C HIS A 53 -21.52 5.82 -5.82
N ASP A 54 -22.00 5.01 -4.87
CA ASP A 54 -22.23 5.42 -3.47
C ASP A 54 -20.90 5.79 -2.79
N GLU A 55 -20.94 6.83 -1.96
CA GLU A 55 -19.79 7.33 -1.17
C GLU A 55 -19.14 6.22 -0.34
N THR A 56 -19.93 5.36 0.28
CA THR A 56 -19.44 4.25 1.11
C THR A 56 -18.64 3.23 0.30
N ILE A 57 -19.09 2.90 -0.91
CA ILE A 57 -18.39 1.97 -1.82
C ILE A 57 -17.05 2.57 -2.26
N CYS A 58 -17.03 3.88 -2.54
CA CYS A 58 -15.82 4.59 -2.94
C CYS A 58 -14.80 4.65 -1.80
N ALA A 59 -15.23 4.98 -0.59
CA ALA A 59 -14.38 5.03 0.60
C ALA A 59 -13.78 3.64 0.91
N ASP A 60 -14.60 2.59 0.86
CA ASP A 60 -14.15 1.21 1.06
C ASP A 60 -13.13 0.78 0.00
N ALA A 61 -13.36 1.12 -1.27
CA ALA A 61 -12.43 0.81 -2.35
C ALA A 61 -11.06 1.51 -2.13
N ILE A 62 -11.06 2.77 -1.70
CA ILE A 62 -9.83 3.49 -1.33
C ILE A 62 -9.14 2.77 -0.17
N GLY A 63 -9.85 2.48 0.92
CA GLY A 63 -9.28 1.84 2.10
C GLY A 63 -8.56 0.52 1.80
N THR A 64 -9.03 -0.23 0.79
CA THR A 64 -8.52 -1.57 0.53
C THR A 64 -7.59 -1.71 -0.66
N SER A 65 -7.75 -0.88 -1.69
CA SER A 65 -7.03 -1.03 -2.95
C SER A 65 -6.01 0.09 -3.20
N HIS A 66 -6.11 1.21 -2.48
CA HIS A 66 -5.31 2.40 -2.76
C HIS A 66 -3.81 2.12 -2.80
N ARG A 67 -3.25 1.48 -1.76
CA ARG A 67 -1.80 1.22 -1.69
C ARG A 67 -1.31 0.35 -2.85
N GLY A 68 -1.99 -0.78 -3.09
CA GLY A 68 -1.58 -1.73 -4.14
C GLY A 68 -1.78 -1.16 -5.55
N CYS A 69 -2.83 -0.38 -5.78
CA CYS A 69 -3.04 0.29 -7.06
C CYS A 69 -2.06 1.45 -7.27
N PHE A 70 -1.66 2.13 -6.19
CA PHE A 70 -0.68 3.22 -6.26
C PHE A 70 0.72 2.66 -6.57
N GLU A 71 1.10 1.54 -5.95
CA GLU A 71 2.32 0.80 -6.25
C GLU A 71 2.39 0.37 -7.72
N GLN A 72 1.30 -0.15 -8.28
CA GLN A 72 1.23 -0.51 -9.70
C GLN A 72 1.35 0.68 -10.65
N ALA A 73 0.95 1.86 -10.19
CA ALA A 73 1.02 3.09 -10.97
C ALA A 73 2.42 3.72 -10.97
N MET A 74 3.35 3.23 -10.15
CA MET A 74 4.70 3.79 -10.12
C MET A 74 5.46 3.42 -11.39
N VAL A 75 5.98 4.42 -12.09
CA VAL A 75 6.78 4.21 -13.30
C VAL A 75 8.22 3.92 -12.89
N MET A 76 8.83 2.85 -13.37
CA MET A 76 10.27 2.65 -13.19
C MET A 76 11.05 3.52 -14.18
N ASN A 77 12.09 4.20 -13.71
CA ASN A 77 13.02 4.92 -14.59
C ASN A 77 14.01 3.95 -15.26
N ASP A 78 14.79 4.47 -16.22
CA ASP A 78 15.81 3.69 -16.94
C ASP A 78 16.92 3.13 -16.03
N ALA A 79 17.06 3.62 -14.80
CA ALA A 79 18.02 3.13 -13.81
C ALA A 79 17.48 1.95 -12.98
N GLY A 80 16.23 1.54 -13.19
CA GLY A 80 15.60 0.46 -12.44
C GLY A 80 15.10 0.90 -11.05
N ASP A 81 15.09 2.20 -10.77
CA ASP A 81 14.47 2.75 -9.57
C ASP A 81 13.02 3.15 -9.89
N PHE A 82 12.15 3.11 -8.88
CA PHE A 82 10.84 3.72 -9.03
C PHE A 82 11.00 5.23 -9.22
N ALA A 83 10.58 5.73 -10.36
CA ALA A 83 10.52 7.16 -10.64
C ALA A 83 9.53 7.83 -9.68
N LEU A 84 9.74 9.12 -9.45
CA LEU A 84 8.75 9.99 -8.79
C LEU A 84 7.48 10.22 -9.63
N ASP A 85 7.42 9.62 -10.82
CA ASP A 85 6.30 9.74 -11.74
C ASP A 85 5.33 8.57 -11.59
N HIS A 86 4.03 8.88 -11.72
CA HIS A 86 2.95 7.95 -11.46
C HIS A 86 1.95 7.96 -12.61
N ASP A 87 1.65 6.79 -13.18
CA ASP A 87 0.64 6.64 -14.21
C ASP A 87 -0.76 6.63 -13.58
N ARG A 88 -1.40 7.79 -13.67
CA ARG A 88 -2.77 7.99 -13.19
C ARG A 88 -3.77 7.02 -13.81
N ASP A 89 -3.64 6.69 -15.09
CA ASP A 89 -4.63 5.86 -15.76
C ASP A 89 -4.49 4.39 -15.33
N VAL A 90 -3.27 3.92 -15.07
CA VAL A 90 -3.01 2.62 -14.42
C VAL A 90 -3.65 2.56 -13.03
N TYR A 91 -3.43 3.59 -12.19
CA TYR A 91 -4.05 3.69 -10.87
C TYR A 91 -5.59 3.60 -10.96
N MET A 92 -6.20 4.43 -11.81
CA MET A 92 -7.66 4.51 -11.93
C MET A 92 -8.26 3.21 -12.47
N ASN A 93 -7.58 2.54 -13.39
CA ASN A 93 -8.03 1.25 -13.91
C ASN A 93 -7.96 0.15 -12.84
N CYS A 94 -6.89 0.10 -12.05
CA CYS A 94 -6.78 -0.84 -10.92
C CYS A 94 -7.90 -0.60 -9.89
N MET A 95 -8.17 0.65 -9.51
CA MET A 95 -9.22 0.97 -8.55
C MET A 95 -10.62 0.59 -9.05
N ARG A 96 -10.91 0.81 -10.33
CA ARG A 96 -12.19 0.39 -10.97
C ARG A 96 -12.36 -1.13 -10.97
N GLN A 97 -11.29 -1.87 -11.25
CA GLN A 97 -11.33 -3.34 -11.17
C GLN A 97 -11.61 -3.80 -9.74
N GLY A 98 -11.03 -3.13 -8.74
CA GLY A 98 -11.30 -3.39 -7.32
C GLY A 98 -12.77 -3.21 -6.93
N ILE A 99 -13.43 -2.16 -7.45
CA ILE A 99 -14.88 -1.96 -7.26
C ILE A 99 -15.67 -3.08 -7.92
N ALA A 100 -15.38 -3.38 -9.20
CA ALA A 100 -16.12 -4.36 -9.97
C ALA A 100 -16.09 -5.76 -9.32
N GLN A 101 -14.91 -6.20 -8.85
CA GLN A 101 -14.76 -7.49 -8.18
C GLN A 101 -15.58 -7.61 -6.89
N ARG A 102 -15.75 -6.50 -6.15
CA ARG A 102 -16.57 -6.45 -4.93
C ARG A 102 -18.05 -6.43 -5.19
N SER A 103 -18.48 -5.75 -6.26
CA SER A 103 -19.89 -5.78 -6.67
C SER A 103 -20.38 -7.16 -7.14
N THR A 104 -19.45 -8.09 -7.40
CA THR A 104 -19.73 -9.49 -7.75
C THR A 104 -19.42 -10.50 -6.64
N ALA A 105 -18.92 -10.05 -5.49
CA ALA A 105 -18.71 -10.93 -4.35
C ALA A 105 -20.07 -11.28 -3.71
N PRO A 106 -20.38 -12.57 -3.49
CA PRO A 106 -21.69 -13.02 -3.00
C PRO A 106 -22.00 -12.60 -1.57
#